data_AF-A0A5R9P1J7-F1
#
_entry.id   AF-A0A5R9P1J7-F1
#
_cell.length_a   1.000
_cell.length_b   1.000
_cell.length_c   1.000
_cell.angle_alpha   90.00
_cell.angle_beta   90.00
_cell.angle_gamma   90.00
#
_symmetry.space_group_name_H-M   'P 1'
#
loop_
_entity.id
_entity.type
_entity.pdbx_description
1 polymer ?
#
loop_
_entity_poly.entity_id
_entity_poly.type
_entity_poly.pdbx_seq_one_letter_code
_entity_poly.pdbx_strand_id
1 'polypeptide(L)'
;MRTLYEALYRACIDNPWSPDHKQIAGLLLGADRVVVDEQLAIDIDDEVERHPWSVESNTDLINWPEKPLWIEWPLAATIIKESGIGASTGILICPHPDFQEVLMAISGWRKDGDADANHSYAAAFIDKDKLRYSATVARSIGMNRTPAKSLRRLLDSIGVTISQDFQDELLLKFKDDDAVIGEALKSATGEIPFTLALLMLRSSDGLLTETSETLEDGETQVRLTRTPVEPPRKTWLDRLNPNRLVGFKRKARFTNPYIAWQTPVRAEPASPLHAEDVGSEAVGD
;
A
#
# COMPACT_ATOMS: atom_id res chain seq x y z
N MET A 1 -7.65 -24.78 6.84
CA MET A 1 -8.16 -23.91 5.77
C MET A 1 -6.94 -23.29 5.12
N ARG A 2 -6.76 -23.37 3.79
CA ARG A 2 -5.55 -22.87 3.13
C ARG A 2 -5.48 -21.34 3.23
N THR A 3 -4.28 -20.79 3.45
CA THR A 3 -4.04 -19.34 3.37
C THR A 3 -4.28 -18.83 1.94
N LEU A 4 -4.44 -17.51 1.77
CA LEU A 4 -4.54 -16.94 0.42
C LEU A 4 -3.25 -17.18 -0.34
N TYR A 5 -2.11 -17.00 0.32
CA TYR A 5 -0.79 -17.36 -0.19
C TYR A 5 -0.76 -18.75 -0.85
N GLU A 6 -1.15 -19.80 -0.11
CA GLU A 6 -1.11 -21.18 -0.61
C GLU A 6 -2.04 -21.41 -1.80
N ALA A 7 -3.22 -20.80 -1.76
CA ALA A 7 -4.20 -20.89 -2.84
C ALA A 7 -3.68 -20.19 -4.11
N LEU A 8 -3.06 -19.02 -3.97
CA LEU A 8 -2.49 -18.25 -5.07
C LEU A 8 -1.26 -18.94 -5.67
N TYR A 9 -0.36 -19.44 -4.83
CA TYR A 9 0.81 -20.20 -5.29
C TYR A 9 0.39 -21.40 -6.15
N ARG A 10 -0.64 -22.15 -5.72
CA ARG A 10 -1.20 -23.27 -6.49
C ARG A 10 -1.86 -22.81 -7.79
N ALA A 11 -2.71 -21.79 -7.72
CA ALA A 11 -3.35 -21.23 -8.91
C ALA A 11 -2.31 -20.82 -9.98
N CYS A 12 -1.17 -20.29 -9.55
CA CYS A 12 -0.07 -19.92 -10.43
C CYS A 12 0.73 -21.12 -10.96
N ILE A 13 1.10 -22.09 -10.11
CA ILE A 13 1.93 -23.22 -10.53
C ILE A 13 1.16 -24.20 -11.45
N ASP A 14 -0.13 -24.36 -11.20
CA ASP A 14 -1.00 -25.28 -11.93
C ASP A 14 -1.52 -24.67 -13.25
N ASN A 15 -1.33 -23.36 -13.47
CA ASN A 15 -1.76 -22.69 -14.70
C ASN A 15 -0.76 -22.93 -15.86
N PRO A 16 -1.18 -23.61 -16.94
CA PRO A 16 -0.30 -23.92 -18.06
C PRO A 16 -0.16 -22.79 -19.11
N TRP A 17 -0.93 -21.70 -18.98
CA TRP A 17 -1.19 -20.75 -20.07
C TRP A 17 -0.12 -19.67 -20.21
N SER A 18 0.46 -19.19 -19.11
CA SER A 18 1.46 -18.11 -19.14
C SER A 18 2.69 -18.42 -18.27
N PRO A 19 3.93 -18.21 -18.78
CA PRO A 19 5.16 -18.25 -17.99
C PRO A 19 5.16 -17.28 -16.81
N ASP A 20 4.42 -16.18 -16.89
CA ASP A 20 4.38 -15.16 -15.84
C ASP A 20 3.72 -15.69 -14.56
N HIS A 21 2.77 -16.63 -14.66
CA HIS A 21 2.24 -17.33 -13.48
C HIS A 21 3.36 -18.04 -12.70
N LYS A 22 4.28 -18.71 -13.40
CA LYS A 22 5.41 -19.39 -12.76
C LYS A 22 6.40 -18.40 -12.13
N GLN A 23 6.57 -17.22 -12.73
CA GLN A 23 7.39 -16.17 -12.14
C GLN A 23 6.76 -15.64 -10.85
N ILE A 24 5.45 -15.38 -10.82
CA ILE A 24 4.71 -15.00 -9.61
C ILE A 24 4.87 -16.09 -8.54
N ALA A 25 4.67 -17.36 -8.90
CA ALA A 25 4.85 -18.48 -7.97
C ALA A 25 6.28 -18.54 -7.40
N GLY A 26 7.30 -18.31 -8.22
CA GLY A 26 8.70 -18.26 -7.77
C GLY A 26 8.98 -17.11 -6.81
N LEU A 27 8.41 -15.93 -7.08
CA LEU A 27 8.52 -14.77 -6.20
C LEU A 27 7.78 -14.97 -4.87
N LEU A 28 6.61 -15.64 -4.89
CA LEU A 28 5.86 -16.01 -3.69
C LEU A 28 6.69 -16.93 -2.78
N LEU A 29 7.35 -17.95 -3.34
CA LEU A 29 8.22 -18.86 -2.57
C LEU A 29 9.39 -18.13 -1.89
N GLY A 30 9.92 -17.10 -2.54
CA GLY A 30 11.01 -16.29 -1.99
C GLY A 30 10.57 -15.14 -1.09
N ALA A 31 9.26 -14.97 -0.84
CA ALA A 31 8.73 -13.81 -0.16
C ALA A 31 8.68 -13.97 1.36
N ASP A 32 9.07 -12.90 2.06
CA ASP A 32 8.71 -12.73 3.47
C ASP A 32 7.18 -12.62 3.57
N ARG A 33 6.58 -13.26 4.57
CA ARG A 33 5.11 -13.33 4.69
C ARG A 33 4.60 -12.48 5.84
N VAL A 34 3.64 -11.62 5.54
CA VAL A 34 2.98 -10.73 6.48
C VAL A 34 1.48 -10.94 6.42
N VAL A 35 0.85 -11.17 7.57
CA VAL A 35 -0.62 -11.25 7.73
C VAL A 35 -1.08 -10.10 8.58
N VAL A 36 -2.08 -9.38 8.10
CA VAL A 36 -2.71 -8.29 8.83
C VAL A 36 -3.96 -8.82 9.53
N ASP A 37 -4.07 -8.52 10.82
CA ASP A 37 -5.29 -8.79 11.58
C ASP A 37 -6.51 -8.05 11.02
N GLU A 38 -7.69 -8.63 11.17
CA GLU A 38 -8.95 -8.10 10.64
C GLU A 38 -9.22 -6.68 11.13
N GLN A 39 -9.09 -6.42 12.43
CA GLN A 39 -9.40 -5.09 12.97
C GLN A 39 -8.41 -4.04 12.47
N LEU A 40 -7.14 -4.41 12.33
CA LEU A 40 -6.12 -3.53 11.77
C LEU A 40 -6.40 -3.26 10.28
N ALA A 41 -6.82 -4.27 9.51
CA ALA A 41 -7.19 -4.10 8.12
C ALA A 41 -8.38 -3.14 7.97
N ILE A 42 -9.44 -3.29 8.79
CA ILE A 42 -10.59 -2.38 8.79
C ILE A 42 -10.15 -0.95 9.13
N ASP A 43 -9.32 -0.79 10.16
CA ASP A 43 -8.83 0.54 10.58
C ASP A 43 -8.02 1.24 9.47
N ILE A 44 -7.22 0.48 8.71
CA ILE A 44 -6.44 1.00 7.58
C ILE A 44 -7.35 1.38 6.42
N ASP A 45 -8.30 0.51 6.05
CA ASP A 45 -9.23 0.75 4.95
C ASP A 45 -10.09 2.01 5.19
N ASP A 46 -10.64 2.13 6.40
CA ASP A 46 -11.40 3.32 6.84
C ASP A 46 -10.55 4.62 6.72
N GLU A 47 -9.26 4.55 7.04
CA GLU A 47 -8.37 5.71 6.98
C GLU A 47 -7.98 6.05 5.55
N VAL A 48 -7.74 5.06 4.69
CA VAL A 48 -7.49 5.26 3.25
C VAL A 48 -8.71 5.89 2.57
N GLU A 49 -9.92 5.47 2.94
CA GLU A 49 -11.15 6.03 2.37
C GLU A 49 -11.38 7.48 2.84
N ARG A 50 -11.28 7.74 4.15
CA ARG A 50 -11.63 9.04 4.73
C ARG A 50 -10.52 10.07 4.58
N HIS A 51 -9.27 9.64 4.64
CA HIS A 51 -8.11 10.53 4.72
C HIS A 51 -6.93 10.06 3.83
N PRO A 52 -7.13 9.78 2.54
CA PRO A 52 -6.05 9.32 1.65
C PRO A 52 -4.89 10.32 1.55
N TRP A 53 -5.16 11.60 1.83
CA TRP A 53 -4.17 12.66 1.89
C TRP A 53 -3.13 12.45 2.99
N SER A 54 -3.50 11.77 4.07
CA SER A 54 -2.59 11.38 5.14
C SER A 54 -1.54 10.40 4.59
N VAL A 55 -1.99 9.38 3.87
CA VAL A 55 -1.12 8.39 3.21
C VAL A 55 -0.23 9.08 2.17
N GLU A 56 -0.83 9.86 1.26
CA GLU A 56 -0.11 10.63 0.23
C GLU A 56 1.03 11.45 0.82
N SER A 57 0.75 12.18 1.90
CA SER A 57 1.68 13.12 2.51
C SER A 57 2.83 12.48 3.30
N ASN A 58 2.87 11.15 3.41
CA ASN A 58 3.84 10.42 4.23
C ASN A 58 4.45 9.19 3.52
N THR A 59 4.22 9.03 2.22
CA THR A 59 4.81 7.92 1.44
C THR A 59 6.34 7.94 1.42
N ASP A 60 6.97 9.09 1.70
CA ASP A 60 8.42 9.22 1.87
C ASP A 60 8.97 8.61 3.16
N LEU A 61 8.11 8.28 4.13
CA LEU A 61 8.49 7.64 5.40
C LEU A 61 8.53 6.11 5.31
N ILE A 62 8.13 5.55 4.17
CA ILE A 62 8.08 4.10 4.00
C ILE A 62 9.50 3.53 3.93
N ASN A 63 9.78 2.57 4.81
CA ASN A 63 10.90 1.66 4.66
C ASN A 63 10.54 0.59 3.62
N TRP A 64 11.08 0.73 2.42
CA TRP A 64 10.72 -0.12 1.28
C TRP A 64 11.31 -1.53 1.42
N PRO A 65 10.55 -2.59 1.06
CA PRO A 65 11.07 -3.95 1.12
C PRO A 65 12.24 -4.14 0.14
N GLU A 66 13.32 -4.76 0.63
CA GLU A 66 14.52 -5.11 -0.17
C GLU A 66 14.42 -6.52 -0.78
N LYS A 67 13.43 -7.31 -0.34
CA LYS A 67 13.13 -8.66 -0.82
C LYS A 67 11.66 -8.75 -1.22
N PRO A 68 11.26 -9.79 -1.96
CA PRO A 68 9.84 -10.07 -2.16
C PRO A 68 9.12 -10.15 -0.81
N LEU A 69 7.96 -9.52 -0.74
CA LEU A 69 7.12 -9.42 0.46
C LEU A 69 5.69 -9.73 0.04
N TRP A 70 5.11 -10.76 0.64
CA TRP A 70 3.69 -11.07 0.54
C TRP A 70 2.97 -10.51 1.74
N ILE A 71 1.96 -9.68 1.50
CA ILE A 71 1.10 -9.12 2.54
C ILE A 71 -0.33 -9.60 2.28
N GLU A 72 -0.99 -10.22 3.25
CA GLU A 72 -2.40 -10.63 3.14
C GLU A 72 -3.27 -10.09 4.29
N TRP A 73 -4.53 -9.80 4.00
CA TRP A 73 -5.52 -9.33 4.96
C TRP A 73 -6.93 -9.89 4.66
N PRO A 74 -7.78 -10.04 5.69
CA PRO A 74 -9.06 -10.74 5.57
C PRO A 74 -10.21 -9.79 5.15
N LEU A 75 -9.98 -8.95 4.13
CA LEU A 75 -11.03 -8.11 3.52
C LEU A 75 -11.13 -8.42 2.02
N ALA A 76 -12.30 -8.13 1.45
CA ALA A 76 -12.54 -8.25 0.02
C ALA A 76 -11.71 -7.24 -0.78
N ALA A 77 -11.19 -7.65 -1.93
CA ALA A 77 -10.46 -6.75 -2.82
C ALA A 77 -11.41 -5.70 -3.38
N THR A 78 -10.90 -4.51 -3.70
CA THR A 78 -11.64 -3.37 -4.26
C THR A 78 -12.42 -3.73 -5.54
N ILE A 79 -11.92 -4.70 -6.30
CA ILE A 79 -12.59 -5.19 -7.52
C ILE A 79 -13.74 -6.17 -7.24
N ILE A 80 -13.76 -6.81 -6.07
CA ILE A 80 -14.86 -7.66 -5.64
C ILE A 80 -15.96 -6.73 -5.14
N LYS A 81 -17.02 -6.55 -5.95
CA LYS A 81 -18.20 -5.73 -5.60
C LYS A 81 -19.09 -6.34 -4.50
N GLU A 82 -18.73 -7.49 -3.96
CA GLU A 82 -19.50 -8.22 -2.95
C GLU A 82 -19.00 -7.85 -1.55
N SER A 83 -19.86 -7.22 -0.75
CA SER A 83 -19.60 -6.96 0.67
C SER A 83 -19.85 -8.23 1.49
N GLY A 84 -18.86 -8.74 2.20
CA GLY A 84 -19.05 -9.88 3.11
C GLY A 84 -17.77 -10.36 3.79
N ILE A 85 -17.94 -10.92 5.00
CA ILE A 85 -16.89 -11.60 5.79
C ILE A 85 -16.47 -12.88 5.04
N GLY A 86 -15.16 -13.19 4.99
CA GLY A 86 -14.63 -14.46 4.44
C GLY A 86 -13.82 -14.34 3.15
N ALA A 87 -13.83 -13.18 2.49
CA ALA A 87 -12.90 -12.88 1.40
C ALA A 87 -11.52 -12.50 1.95
N SER A 88 -10.48 -12.81 1.18
CA SER A 88 -9.09 -12.46 1.52
C SER A 88 -8.44 -11.78 0.33
N THR A 89 -7.64 -10.76 0.62
CA THR A 89 -6.85 -10.02 -0.37
C THR A 89 -5.40 -10.02 0.07
N GLY A 90 -4.50 -9.97 -0.90
CA GLY A 90 -3.10 -9.80 -0.62
C GLY A 90 -2.38 -9.16 -1.79
N ILE A 91 -1.15 -8.74 -1.52
CA ILE A 91 -0.28 -8.15 -2.52
C ILE A 91 1.11 -8.72 -2.38
N LEU A 92 1.66 -9.15 -3.50
CA LEU A 92 3.07 -9.48 -3.64
C LEU A 92 3.78 -8.21 -4.09
N ILE A 93 4.75 -7.75 -3.32
CA ILE A 93 5.59 -6.59 -3.66
C ILE A 93 7.03 -7.07 -3.77
N CYS A 94 7.75 -6.65 -4.81
CA CYS A 94 9.16 -6.97 -4.93
C CYS A 94 9.94 -5.80 -5.58
N PRO A 95 11.24 -5.67 -5.31
CA PRO A 95 12.10 -4.77 -6.06
C PRO A 95 12.12 -5.11 -7.54
N HIS A 96 12.08 -4.09 -8.41
CA HIS A 96 12.33 -4.30 -9.83
C HIS A 96 13.79 -4.72 -10.04
N PRO A 97 14.08 -5.77 -10.85
CA PRO A 97 15.44 -6.27 -11.04
C PRO A 97 16.40 -5.22 -11.61
N ASP A 98 15.93 -4.41 -12.56
CA ASP A 98 16.75 -3.43 -13.26
C ASP A 98 16.67 -1.99 -12.70
N PHE A 99 15.66 -1.69 -11.87
CA PHE A 99 15.36 -0.31 -11.44
C PHE A 99 15.22 -0.24 -9.92
N GLN A 100 16.27 0.17 -9.23
CA GLN A 100 16.31 0.19 -7.76
C GLN A 100 15.23 1.08 -7.12
N GLU A 101 14.82 2.14 -7.82
CA GLU A 101 13.78 3.07 -7.35
C GLU A 101 12.35 2.60 -7.65
N VAL A 102 12.17 1.43 -8.26
CA VAL A 102 10.86 0.90 -8.63
C VAL A 102 10.58 -0.40 -7.90
N LEU A 103 9.36 -0.51 -7.36
CA LEU A 103 8.81 -1.79 -6.90
C LEU A 103 7.74 -2.27 -7.89
N MET A 104 7.66 -3.58 -8.06
CA MET A 104 6.56 -4.23 -8.77
C MET A 104 5.59 -4.81 -7.75
N ALA A 105 4.30 -4.74 -8.05
CA ALA A 105 3.26 -5.28 -7.20
C ALA A 105 2.18 -6.04 -8.00
N ILE A 106 1.76 -7.19 -7.46
CA ILE A 106 0.67 -8.02 -8.00
C ILE A 106 -0.34 -8.27 -6.88
N SER A 107 -1.58 -7.84 -7.10
CA SER A 107 -2.69 -8.10 -6.19
C SER A 107 -3.24 -9.51 -6.41
N GLY A 108 -3.52 -10.23 -5.33
CA GLY A 108 -4.20 -11.52 -5.30
C GLY A 108 -5.44 -11.48 -4.41
N TRP A 109 -6.46 -12.27 -4.71
CA TRP A 109 -7.67 -12.33 -3.90
C TRP A 109 -8.35 -13.70 -3.99
N ARG A 110 -9.15 -14.00 -2.98
CA ARG A 110 -10.03 -15.17 -2.93
C ARG A 110 -11.36 -14.75 -2.31
N LYS A 111 -12.47 -15.12 -2.96
CA LYS A 111 -13.80 -14.90 -2.40
C LYS A 111 -14.09 -15.93 -1.31
N ASP A 112 -15.04 -15.63 -0.45
CA ASP A 112 -15.48 -16.62 0.55
C ASP A 112 -16.05 -17.86 -0.14
N GLY A 113 -15.69 -19.04 0.36
CA GLY A 113 -16.09 -20.34 -0.18
C GLY A 113 -15.38 -20.79 -1.46
N ASP A 114 -14.59 -19.94 -2.12
CA ASP A 114 -13.81 -20.34 -3.30
C ASP A 114 -12.60 -21.18 -2.89
N ALA A 115 -12.36 -22.28 -3.62
CA ALA A 115 -11.19 -23.12 -3.43
C ALA A 115 -9.91 -22.49 -3.99
N ASP A 116 -10.06 -21.74 -5.09
CA ASP A 116 -8.96 -21.18 -5.86
C ASP A 116 -8.85 -19.67 -5.64
N ALA A 117 -7.61 -19.17 -5.63
CA ALA A 117 -7.34 -17.74 -5.62
C ALA A 117 -7.21 -17.21 -7.05
N ASN A 118 -7.47 -15.91 -7.21
CA ASN A 118 -7.24 -15.16 -8.42
C ASN A 118 -6.16 -14.10 -8.16
N HIS A 119 -5.62 -13.52 -9.23
CA HIS A 119 -4.73 -12.38 -9.14
C HIS A 119 -4.93 -11.44 -10.32
N SER A 120 -4.32 -10.26 -10.21
CA SER A 120 -4.28 -9.30 -11.30
C SER A 120 -3.38 -9.80 -12.41
N TYR A 121 -3.87 -9.71 -13.65
CA TYR A 121 -3.07 -9.89 -14.85
C TYR A 121 -2.17 -8.67 -15.15
N ALA A 122 -2.46 -7.53 -14.52
CA ALA A 122 -1.63 -6.34 -14.62
C ALA A 122 -0.66 -6.25 -13.43
N ALA A 123 0.56 -5.80 -13.69
CA ALA A 123 1.53 -5.44 -12.67
C ALA A 123 1.44 -3.93 -12.40
N ALA A 124 1.41 -3.57 -11.11
CA ALA A 124 1.58 -2.19 -10.67
C ALA A 124 3.07 -1.88 -10.45
N PHE A 125 3.50 -0.69 -10.86
CA PHE A 125 4.86 -0.18 -10.66
C PHE A 125 4.80 1.03 -9.75
N ILE A 126 5.51 0.93 -8.63
CA ILE A 126 5.58 1.97 -7.61
C ILE A 126 6.95 2.62 -7.73
N ASP A 127 6.97 3.85 -8.26
CA ASP A 127 8.17 4.68 -8.32
C ASP A 127 8.36 5.42 -6.98
N LYS A 128 9.41 5.05 -6.26
CA LYS A 128 9.73 5.58 -4.92
C LYS A 128 10.00 7.08 -4.95
N ASP A 129 10.71 7.56 -5.97
CA ASP A 129 11.09 8.97 -6.07
C ASP A 129 9.89 9.84 -6.45
N LYS A 130 9.03 9.34 -7.35
CA LYS A 130 7.76 10.00 -7.68
C LYS A 130 6.86 10.10 -6.44
N LEU A 131 6.77 9.06 -5.62
CA LEU A 131 6.02 9.10 -4.37
C LEU A 131 6.64 10.06 -3.35
N ARG A 132 7.97 10.05 -3.17
CA ARG A 132 8.67 11.00 -2.28
C ARG A 132 8.42 12.45 -2.66
N TYR A 133 8.49 12.75 -3.96
CA TYR A 133 8.17 14.07 -4.48
C TYR A 133 6.70 14.42 -4.23
N SER A 134 5.78 13.50 -4.53
CA SER A 134 4.34 13.67 -4.31
C SER A 134 4.02 13.96 -2.84
N ALA A 135 4.65 13.25 -1.89
CA ALA A 135 4.48 13.49 -0.45
C ALA A 135 4.91 14.91 -0.05
N THR A 136 6.03 15.38 -0.59
CA THR A 136 6.53 16.74 -0.33
C THR A 136 5.56 17.80 -0.86
N VAL A 137 5.05 17.61 -2.07
CA VAL A 137 4.06 18.51 -2.68
C VAL A 137 2.74 18.47 -1.91
N ALA A 138 2.27 17.29 -1.48
CA ALA A 138 1.04 17.13 -0.72
C ALA A 138 1.04 17.88 0.63
N ARG A 139 2.24 18.07 1.23
CA ARG A 139 2.43 18.86 2.46
C ARG A 139 2.42 20.38 2.24
N SER A 140 2.56 20.85 1.00
CA SER A 140 2.63 22.29 0.68
C SER A 140 1.35 23.05 1.07
N ILE A 141 1.51 24.34 1.38
CA ILE A 141 0.39 25.23 1.72
C ILE A 141 -0.38 25.53 0.42
N GLY A 142 -1.65 25.13 0.35
CA GLY A 142 -2.54 25.38 -0.80
C GLY A 142 -2.97 24.12 -1.55
N MET A 143 -2.36 22.96 -1.25
CA MET A 143 -2.77 21.68 -1.86
C MET A 143 -4.23 21.33 -1.52
N ASN A 144 -4.97 20.85 -2.51
CA ASN A 144 -6.33 20.36 -2.29
C ASN A 144 -6.30 18.95 -1.66
N ARG A 145 -6.87 18.86 -0.45
CA ARG A 145 -6.88 17.66 0.41
C ARG A 145 -8.22 16.92 0.40
N THR A 146 -9.09 17.15 -0.59
CA THR A 146 -10.31 16.35 -0.70
C THR A 146 -9.93 14.88 -0.95
N PRO A 147 -10.62 13.92 -0.31
CA PRO A 147 -10.27 12.49 -0.40
C PRO A 147 -10.11 12.02 -1.85
N ALA A 148 -11.11 12.28 -2.70
CA ALA A 148 -11.09 11.87 -4.11
C ALA A 148 -9.89 12.43 -4.91
N LYS A 149 -9.45 13.67 -4.63
CA LYS A 149 -8.32 14.25 -5.35
C LYS A 149 -6.98 13.71 -4.88
N SER A 150 -6.86 13.42 -3.60
CA SER A 150 -5.65 12.84 -3.04
C SER A 150 -5.49 11.38 -3.48
N LEU A 151 -6.56 10.58 -3.37
CA LEU A 151 -6.56 9.20 -3.85
C LEU A 151 -6.20 9.15 -5.34
N ARG A 152 -6.78 10.04 -6.16
CA ARG A 152 -6.42 10.12 -7.57
C ARG A 152 -4.94 10.40 -7.79
N ARG A 153 -4.31 11.32 -7.05
CA ARG A 153 -2.88 11.62 -7.21
C ARG A 153 -1.98 10.47 -6.77
N LEU A 154 -2.38 9.74 -5.72
CA LEU A 154 -1.72 8.48 -5.34
C LEU A 154 -1.78 7.48 -6.50
N LEU A 155 -2.97 7.27 -7.07
CA LEU A 155 -3.16 6.35 -8.20
C LEU A 155 -2.42 6.79 -9.47
N ASP A 156 -2.42 8.10 -9.78
CA ASP A 156 -1.67 8.68 -10.91
C ASP A 156 -0.14 8.55 -10.73
N SER A 157 0.32 8.25 -9.50
CA SER A 157 1.72 7.99 -9.21
C SER A 157 2.15 6.55 -9.49
N ILE A 158 1.19 5.64 -9.70
CA ILE A 158 1.41 4.22 -9.92
C ILE A 158 1.36 3.93 -11.42
N GLY A 159 2.42 3.32 -11.95
CA GLY A 159 2.42 2.77 -13.30
C GLY A 159 1.68 1.44 -13.34
N VAL A 160 1.09 1.09 -14.49
CA VAL A 160 0.51 -0.23 -14.70
C VAL A 160 0.92 -0.77 -16.05
N THR A 161 1.23 -2.06 -16.12
CA THR A 161 1.47 -2.76 -17.38
C THR A 161 0.87 -4.15 -17.35
N ILE A 162 0.59 -4.70 -18.53
CA ILE A 162 0.23 -6.10 -18.71
C ILE A 162 1.27 -6.67 -19.67
N SER A 163 1.91 -7.77 -19.30
CA SER A 163 2.83 -8.48 -20.18
C SER A 163 2.10 -9.02 -21.40
N GLN A 164 2.84 -9.30 -22.48
CA GLN A 164 2.24 -9.88 -23.68
C GLN A 164 1.58 -11.24 -23.38
N ASP A 165 2.25 -12.08 -22.59
CA ASP A 165 1.75 -13.42 -22.25
C ASP A 165 0.41 -13.35 -21.49
N PHE A 166 0.26 -12.39 -20.57
CA PHE A 166 -1.02 -12.17 -19.89
C PHE A 166 -2.07 -11.49 -20.77
N GLN A 167 -1.69 -10.61 -21.70
CA GLN A 167 -2.63 -10.07 -22.68
C GLN A 167 -3.19 -11.19 -23.57
N ASP A 168 -2.33 -12.07 -24.08
CA ASP A 168 -2.73 -13.20 -24.91
C ASP A 168 -3.64 -14.16 -24.14
N GLU A 169 -3.32 -14.47 -22.88
CA GLU A 169 -4.18 -15.29 -22.03
C GLU A 169 -5.56 -14.65 -21.79
N LEU A 170 -5.61 -13.35 -21.51
CA LEU A 170 -6.87 -12.63 -21.31
C LEU A 170 -7.75 -12.66 -22.57
N LEU A 171 -7.16 -12.37 -23.73
CA LEU A 171 -7.89 -12.37 -25.01
C LEU A 171 -8.43 -13.77 -25.34
N LEU A 172 -7.63 -14.82 -25.12
CA LEU A 172 -8.04 -16.21 -25.30
C LEU A 172 -9.18 -16.60 -24.35
N LYS A 173 -9.10 -16.20 -23.08
CA LYS A 173 -10.08 -16.57 -22.04
C LYS A 173 -11.41 -15.83 -22.19
N PHE A 174 -11.37 -14.58 -22.66
CA PHE A 174 -12.54 -13.70 -22.70
C PHE A 174 -13.02 -13.31 -24.10
N LYS A 175 -12.50 -13.96 -25.16
CA LYS A 175 -12.95 -13.80 -26.55
C LYS A 175 -12.88 -12.36 -27.06
N ASP A 176 -11.72 -11.72 -26.90
CA ASP A 176 -11.44 -10.36 -27.40
C ASP A 176 -12.34 -9.25 -26.84
N ASP A 177 -12.82 -9.39 -25.60
CA ASP A 177 -13.52 -8.30 -24.90
C ASP A 177 -12.51 -7.28 -24.35
N ASP A 178 -12.36 -6.16 -25.05
CA ASP A 178 -11.49 -5.04 -24.65
C ASP A 178 -11.79 -4.50 -23.24
N ALA A 179 -13.01 -4.67 -22.72
CA ALA A 179 -13.35 -4.24 -21.36
C ALA A 179 -12.52 -4.97 -20.28
N VAL A 180 -12.07 -6.19 -20.59
CA VAL A 180 -11.29 -7.04 -19.68
C VAL A 180 -9.90 -6.45 -19.42
N ILE A 181 -9.29 -5.80 -20.41
CA ILE A 181 -8.01 -5.10 -20.23
C ILE A 181 -8.19 -3.95 -19.24
N GLY A 182 -9.26 -3.18 -19.36
CA GLY A 182 -9.58 -2.09 -18.43
C GLY A 182 -9.79 -2.58 -16.99
N GLU A 183 -10.48 -3.71 -16.81
CA GLU A 183 -10.66 -4.33 -15.49
C GLU A 183 -9.34 -4.87 -14.92
N ALA A 184 -8.49 -5.47 -15.75
CA ALA A 184 -7.16 -5.94 -15.36
C ALA A 184 -6.32 -4.77 -14.81
N LEU A 185 -6.25 -3.64 -15.52
CA LEU A 185 -5.53 -2.45 -15.06
C LEU A 185 -6.09 -1.90 -13.74
N LYS A 186 -7.41 -1.90 -13.57
CA LYS A 186 -8.06 -1.47 -12.32
C LYS A 186 -7.69 -2.39 -11.15
N SER A 187 -7.65 -3.70 -11.37
CA SER A 187 -7.30 -4.69 -10.34
C SER A 187 -5.86 -4.56 -9.81
N ALA A 188 -4.93 -4.09 -10.64
CA ALA A 188 -3.54 -3.88 -10.22
C ALA A 188 -3.37 -2.70 -9.27
N THR A 189 -4.22 -1.68 -9.37
CA THR A 189 -4.04 -0.42 -8.62
C THR A 189 -4.91 -0.33 -7.36
N GLY A 190 -6.00 -1.08 -7.30
CA GLY A 190 -7.00 -0.98 -6.22
C GLY A 190 -6.43 -1.11 -4.82
N GLU A 191 -5.49 -2.05 -4.62
CA GLU A 191 -4.98 -2.40 -3.30
C GLU A 191 -3.71 -1.62 -2.89
N ILE A 192 -3.15 -0.84 -3.81
CA ILE A 192 -1.89 -0.12 -3.57
C ILE A 192 -2.05 0.95 -2.47
N PRO A 193 -3.11 1.77 -2.40
CA PRO A 193 -3.29 2.73 -1.32
C PRO A 193 -3.30 2.10 0.08
N PHE A 194 -4.01 0.96 0.25
CA PHE A 194 -4.00 0.17 1.48
C PHE A 194 -2.58 -0.29 1.83
N THR A 195 -1.89 -0.84 0.83
CA THR A 195 -0.53 -1.34 0.96
C THR A 195 0.45 -0.25 1.40
N LEU A 196 0.39 0.93 0.79
CA LEU A 196 1.23 2.08 1.15
C LEU A 196 0.96 2.54 2.59
N ALA A 197 -0.31 2.58 3.00
CA ALA A 197 -0.70 2.92 4.36
C ALA A 197 -0.14 1.92 5.38
N LEU A 198 -0.23 0.62 5.09
CA LEU A 198 0.31 -0.43 5.94
C LEU A 198 1.84 -0.36 6.04
N LEU A 199 2.55 -0.22 4.91
CA LEU A 199 4.02 -0.12 4.91
C LEU A 199 4.50 1.11 5.68
N MET A 200 3.78 2.23 5.55
CA MET A 200 4.03 3.43 6.36
C MET A 200 3.84 3.12 7.85
N LEU A 201 2.72 2.52 8.25
CA LEU A 201 2.47 2.14 9.66
C LEU A 201 3.53 1.19 10.20
N ARG A 202 3.97 0.21 9.40
CA ARG A 202 5.03 -0.73 9.78
C ARG A 202 6.39 -0.05 9.96
N SER A 203 6.63 1.02 9.22
CA SER A 203 7.85 1.84 9.36
C SER A 203 7.83 2.74 10.59
N SER A 204 6.78 2.66 11.41
CA SER A 204 6.51 3.59 12.51
C SER A 204 6.59 2.87 13.85
N ASP A 205 7.49 3.34 14.70
CA ASP A 205 7.71 2.73 16.00
C ASP A 205 6.46 2.82 16.90
N GLY A 206 6.09 1.68 17.49
CA GLY A 206 5.09 1.60 18.57
C GLY A 206 3.63 1.55 18.14
N LEU A 207 3.31 1.60 16.84
CA LEU A 207 1.91 1.53 16.36
C LEU A 207 1.43 0.09 16.09
N LEU A 208 2.35 -0.78 15.67
CA LEU A 208 2.06 -2.19 15.37
C LEU A 208 2.81 -3.11 16.34
N THR A 209 2.17 -4.23 16.65
CA THR A 209 2.79 -5.37 17.32
C THR A 209 3.01 -6.45 16.29
N GLU A 210 4.28 -6.83 16.09
CA GLU A 210 4.67 -7.92 15.21
C GLU A 210 4.81 -9.21 16.03
N THR A 211 4.12 -10.28 15.61
CA THR A 211 4.23 -11.61 16.20
C THR A 211 4.67 -12.59 15.13
N SER A 212 5.80 -13.27 15.34
CA SER A 212 6.30 -14.28 14.41
C SER A 212 5.72 -15.65 14.76
N GLU A 213 5.18 -16.33 13.76
CA GLU A 213 4.65 -17.69 13.82
C GLU A 213 5.45 -18.56 12.85
N THR A 214 5.92 -19.72 13.33
CA THR A 214 6.54 -20.72 12.45
C THR A 214 5.46 -21.72 12.03
N LEU A 215 5.26 -21.84 10.72
CA LEU A 215 4.29 -22.72 10.11
C LEU A 215 4.77 -24.19 10.12
N GLU A 216 3.87 -25.13 9.85
CA GLU A 216 4.15 -26.57 9.89
C GLU A 216 5.26 -27.02 8.92
N ASP A 217 5.47 -26.26 7.85
CA ASP A 217 6.52 -26.47 6.83
C ASP A 217 7.87 -25.83 7.21
N GLY A 218 7.97 -25.21 8.39
CA GLY A 218 9.18 -24.54 8.89
C GLY A 218 9.35 -23.10 8.37
N GLU A 219 8.40 -22.59 7.59
CA GLU A 219 8.43 -21.21 7.12
C GLU A 219 7.97 -20.24 8.22
N THR A 220 8.45 -19.00 8.18
CA THR A 220 8.08 -17.98 9.18
C THR A 220 7.11 -16.99 8.58
N GLN A 221 6.02 -16.73 9.30
CA GLN A 221 5.02 -15.73 8.97
C GLN A 221 4.97 -14.68 10.10
N VAL A 222 4.86 -13.41 9.72
CA VAL A 222 4.70 -12.30 10.67
C VAL A 222 3.25 -11.87 10.68
N ARG A 223 2.61 -11.93 11.84
CA ARG A 223 1.27 -11.37 12.06
C ARG A 223 1.39 -9.97 12.65
N LEU A 224 0.74 -9.01 11.99
CA LEU A 224 0.63 -7.62 12.40
C LEU A 224 -0.69 -7.39 13.10
N THR A 225 -0.62 -6.89 14.33
CA THR A 225 -1.77 -6.46 15.11
C THR A 225 -1.57 -5.02 15.55
N ARG A 226 -2.67 -4.34 15.88
CA ARG A 226 -2.59 -3.01 16.46
C ARG A 226 -2.03 -3.09 17.88
N THR A 227 -1.02 -2.25 18.18
CA THR A 227 -0.51 -2.16 19.55
C THR A 227 -1.61 -1.63 20.48
N PRO A 228 -1.91 -2.31 21.61
CA PRO A 228 -2.84 -1.79 22.60
C PRO A 228 -2.29 -0.48 23.17
N VAL A 229 -2.98 0.63 22.91
CA VAL A 229 -2.64 1.91 23.53
C VAL A 229 -3.38 1.99 24.86
N GLU A 230 -2.65 1.94 25.97
CA GLU A 230 -3.26 2.31 27.27
C GLU A 230 -3.73 3.77 27.17
N PRO A 231 -5.00 4.07 27.53
CA PRO A 231 -5.45 5.45 27.52
C PRO A 231 -4.54 6.28 28.44
N PRO A 232 -4.05 7.45 28.00
CA PRO A 232 -3.15 8.24 28.82
C PRO A 232 -3.82 8.52 30.17
N ARG A 233 -3.12 8.20 31.27
CA ARG A 233 -3.63 8.45 32.62
C ARG A 233 -3.91 9.95 32.75
N LYS A 234 -5.19 10.32 32.88
CA LYS A 234 -5.62 11.71 33.08
C LYS A 234 -4.88 12.29 34.29
N THR A 235 -3.96 13.21 34.04
CA THR A 235 -3.26 13.94 35.09
C THR A 235 -4.20 14.95 35.75
N TRP A 236 -3.84 15.46 36.93
CA TRP A 236 -4.65 16.49 37.61
C TRP A 236 -4.77 17.79 36.78
N LEU A 237 -3.77 18.08 35.94
CA LEU A 237 -3.74 19.21 35.02
C LEU A 237 -4.81 19.10 33.92
N ASP A 238 -5.13 17.89 33.49
CA ASP A 238 -6.16 17.62 32.48
C ASP A 238 -7.58 17.94 32.98
N ARG A 239 -7.77 18.05 34.31
CA ARG A 239 -9.05 18.42 34.93
C ARG A 239 -9.26 19.93 35.01
N LEU A 240 -8.19 20.72 35.03
CA LEU A 240 -8.25 22.19 35.15
C LEU A 240 -8.40 22.89 33.81
N ASN A 241 -8.24 22.17 32.70
CA ASN A 241 -8.30 22.76 31.37
C ASN A 241 -8.96 21.78 30.38
N PRO A 242 -10.28 21.57 30.49
CA PRO A 242 -10.99 20.58 29.67
C PRO A 242 -10.92 20.87 28.16
N ASN A 243 -10.49 22.07 27.76
CA ASN A 243 -10.33 22.49 26.37
C ASN A 243 -8.86 22.60 25.90
N ARG A 244 -7.86 22.22 26.71
CA ARG A 244 -6.43 22.31 26.34
C ARG A 244 -5.73 20.98 26.02
N LEU A 245 -6.41 19.85 26.20
CA LEU A 245 -6.12 18.63 25.46
C LEU A 245 -6.90 18.77 24.14
N VAL A 246 -6.34 19.08 22.97
CA VAL A 246 -5.20 18.46 22.28
C VAL A 246 -4.69 19.50 21.26
N GLY A 247 -3.38 19.63 21.14
CA GLY A 247 -2.71 20.68 20.37
C GLY A 247 -3.11 20.75 18.89
N PHE A 248 -3.37 21.97 18.42
CA PHE A 248 -3.49 22.32 17.01
C PHE A 248 -2.25 23.11 16.57
N LYS A 249 -1.38 22.49 15.75
CA LYS A 249 -0.81 23.03 14.49
C LYS A 249 0.34 22.16 13.92
N ARG A 250 -0.03 21.10 13.18
CA ARG A 250 0.34 20.91 11.76
C ARG A 250 -0.82 20.13 11.15
N LYS A 251 -1.46 20.69 10.12
CA LYS A 251 -2.78 20.28 9.65
C LYS A 251 -2.73 18.86 9.08
N ALA A 252 -3.07 17.90 9.93
CA ALA A 252 -3.70 16.62 9.63
C ALA A 252 -4.71 16.35 10.75
N ARG A 253 -5.99 16.60 10.53
CA ARG A 253 -6.99 16.20 11.54
C ARG A 253 -7.35 14.75 11.25
N PHE A 254 -6.56 13.83 11.81
CA PHE A 254 -7.07 12.52 12.22
C PHE A 254 -8.20 12.79 13.22
N THR A 255 -9.39 12.25 12.99
CA THR A 255 -10.48 12.28 13.97
C THR A 255 -10.35 11.15 15.00
N ASN A 256 -9.35 10.28 14.87
CA ASN A 256 -9.00 9.27 15.86
C ASN A 256 -7.86 9.80 16.77
N PRO A 257 -8.09 10.07 18.07
CA PRO A 257 -7.10 10.71 18.96
C PRO A 257 -5.91 9.83 19.36
N TYR A 258 -5.70 8.66 18.74
CA TYR A 258 -4.77 7.63 19.20
C TYR A 258 -3.61 7.32 18.24
N ILE A 259 -3.36 8.14 17.22
CA ILE A 259 -2.16 8.04 16.37
C ILE A 259 -1.39 9.37 16.45
N ALA A 260 -0.41 9.42 17.34
CA ALA A 260 0.46 10.59 17.53
C ALA A 260 1.79 10.35 16.78
N TRP A 261 1.85 10.81 15.54
CA TRP A 261 3.08 10.81 14.74
C TRP A 261 4.08 11.84 15.30
N GLN A 262 5.31 11.40 15.60
CA GLN A 262 6.38 12.32 15.98
C GLN A 262 6.73 13.24 14.81
N THR A 263 6.94 14.52 15.12
CA THR A 263 7.36 15.52 14.14
C THR A 263 8.81 15.23 13.76
N PRO A 264 9.18 15.09 12.47
CA PRO A 264 10.58 14.99 12.11
C PRO A 264 11.29 16.25 12.59
N VAL A 265 12.38 16.06 13.34
CA VAL A 265 13.31 17.13 13.69
C VAL A 265 13.71 17.78 12.37
N ARG A 266 13.50 19.09 12.27
CA ARG A 266 13.82 19.90 11.10
C ARG A 266 15.26 19.58 10.71
N ALA A 267 15.46 18.77 9.66
CA ALA A 267 16.77 18.66 9.04
C ALA A 267 17.17 20.08 8.67
N GLU A 268 18.34 20.51 9.15
CA GLU A 268 18.90 21.80 8.76
C GLU A 268 18.90 21.88 7.24
N PRO A 269 18.57 23.05 6.66
CA PRO A 269 18.58 23.18 5.21
C PRO A 269 19.95 22.76 4.68
N ALA A 270 19.93 21.87 3.69
CA ALA A 270 21.11 21.54 2.91
C ALA A 270 21.76 22.85 2.42
N SER A 271 23.08 22.88 2.53
CA SER A 271 23.99 23.96 2.16
C SER A 271 23.55 24.73 0.89
N PRO A 272 23.71 26.07 0.82
CA PRO A 272 23.14 26.93 -0.23
C PRO A 272 23.80 26.82 -1.61
N LEU A 273 24.39 25.67 -1.97
CA LEU A 273 25.22 25.50 -3.17
C LEU A 273 24.49 25.26 -4.49
N HIS A 274 23.15 25.36 -4.53
CA HIS A 274 22.38 25.16 -5.78
C HIS A 274 21.37 26.27 -6.10
N ALA A 275 21.57 27.47 -5.57
CA ALA A 275 20.76 28.63 -5.89
C ALA A 275 21.51 29.59 -6.84
N GLU A 276 21.96 29.12 -8.01
CA GLU A 276 22.41 29.97 -9.12
C GLU A 276 22.56 29.11 -10.38
N ASP A 277 21.51 29.05 -11.21
CA ASP A 277 21.57 29.06 -12.69
C ASP A 277 20.18 28.73 -13.26
N VAL A 278 19.29 29.72 -13.24
CA VAL A 278 18.29 29.85 -14.31
C VAL A 278 18.34 31.30 -14.74
N GLY A 279 19.30 31.57 -15.61
CA GLY A 279 19.43 32.83 -16.32
C GLY A 279 18.14 33.15 -17.07
N SER A 280 17.56 34.27 -16.71
CA SER A 280 16.58 35.00 -17.49
C SER A 280 17.19 35.41 -18.83
N GLU A 281 16.63 34.92 -19.95
CA GLU A 281 16.71 35.67 -21.20
C GLU A 281 15.35 36.28 -21.52
N ALA A 282 15.46 37.57 -21.85
CA ALA A 282 14.44 38.57 -21.89
C ALA A 282 13.59 38.49 -23.16
N VAL A 283 12.36 38.94 -23.00
CA VAL A 283 11.50 39.48 -24.06
C VAL A 283 12.17 40.71 -24.69
N GLY A 284 12.18 40.80 -26.01
CA GLY A 284 12.54 42.03 -26.74
C GLY A 284 12.39 41.91 -28.28
N ASP A 285 11.36 42.60 -28.77
CA ASP A 285 10.92 42.91 -30.16
C ASP A 285 10.33 41.80 -31.06
#